data_AF-A0A0B6YN56-F1
#
_entry.id   AF-A0A0B6YN56-F1
#
_cell.length_a   1.000
_cell.length_b   1.000
_cell.length_c   1.000
_cell.angle_alpha   90.00
_cell.angle_beta   90.00
_cell.angle_gamma   90.00
#
_symmetry.space_group_name_H-M   'P 1'
#
loop_
_entity.id
_entity.type
_entity.pdbx_description
1 polymer ?
#
loop_
_entity_poly.entity_id
_entity_poly.type
_entity_poly.pdbx_seq_one_letter_code
_entity_poly.pdbx_strand_id
1 'polypeptide(L)'
;SDITLSEYAGYDDSIWESALTEPRSKHYTWEWIGYLPGPTERPYLTEAGPDVFDIVIKLRQRASAILCSESKSAPLVTVKSNILVKHTLLMLIGVSSNLFPFCQETQRFQIVDGLHVNGISSEMLTNFLSEFVECGTFFSRLSSFSQPPVLNSFYTAGLIFQAFTRAIRKFLSHFTAAVLKIPHSLPLLNLKVYLLKAMEQIRYVATLCRCHDNS
;
A
#
# COMPACT_ATOMS: atom_id res chain seq x y z
N SER A 1 60.01 48.48 25.62
CA SER A 1 58.65 48.41 26.19
C SER A 1 57.81 47.68 25.16
N ASP A 2 57.92 46.35 25.21
CA ASP A 2 57.37 45.45 24.20
C ASP A 2 55.92 45.15 24.55
N ILE A 3 55.01 45.57 23.68
CA ILE A 3 53.60 45.22 23.73
C ILE A 3 53.48 43.87 23.02
N THR A 4 53.44 42.80 23.81
CA THR A 4 53.23 41.43 23.33
C THR A 4 51.81 41.27 22.80
N LEU A 5 51.72 40.99 21.50
CA LEU A 5 50.55 40.44 20.80
C LEU A 5 50.16 39.06 21.38
N SER A 6 49.41 39.00 22.48
CA SER A 6 48.90 37.72 22.99
C SER A 6 47.50 37.77 23.60
N GLU A 7 46.64 38.65 23.11
CA GLU A 7 45.18 38.59 23.38
C GLU A 7 44.43 38.06 22.15
N TYR A 8 44.76 36.83 21.75
CA TYR A 8 43.78 35.97 21.06
C TYR A 8 43.42 34.87 22.04
N ALA A 9 42.56 35.22 23.00
CA ALA A 9 41.91 34.27 23.88
C ALA A 9 41.24 33.20 23.00
N GLY A 10 41.63 31.95 23.24
CA GLY A 10 41.29 30.80 22.40
C GLY A 10 39.80 30.70 22.16
N TYR A 11 39.43 30.66 20.88
CA TYR A 11 38.16 30.06 20.50
C TYR A 11 38.24 28.58 20.89
N ASP A 12 37.33 28.19 21.76
CA ASP A 12 37.24 26.85 22.32
C ASP A 12 36.73 25.90 21.25
N ASP A 13 37.62 25.46 20.34
CA ASP A 13 37.32 24.47 19.29
C ASP A 13 36.70 23.18 19.88
N SER A 14 36.93 22.93 21.17
CA SER A 14 36.32 21.87 21.97
C SER A 14 34.79 21.93 22.02
N ILE A 15 34.19 23.13 22.01
CA ILE A 15 32.72 23.30 22.05
C ILE A 15 32.09 22.74 20.79
N TRP A 16 32.69 23.00 19.62
CA TRP A 16 32.16 22.57 18.33
C TRP A 16 32.31 21.06 18.13
N GLU A 17 33.44 20.49 18.56
CA GLU A 17 33.65 19.04 18.54
C GLU A 17 32.71 18.30 19.51
N SER A 18 32.42 18.90 20.66
CA SER A 18 31.45 18.37 21.62
C SER A 18 30.01 18.41 21.09
N ALA A 19 29.62 19.49 20.40
CA ALA A 19 28.29 19.62 19.80
C ALA A 19 28.02 18.58 18.69
N LEU A 20 29.05 18.06 18.03
CA LEU A 20 28.92 17.01 17.02
C LEU A 20 28.69 15.61 17.62
N THR A 21 29.12 15.40 18.86
CA THR A 21 29.03 14.10 19.55
C THR A 21 27.84 13.99 20.50
N GLU A 22 27.18 15.10 20.78
CA GLU A 22 26.07 15.15 21.72
C GLU A 22 24.81 14.44 21.16
N PRO A 23 24.17 13.55 21.95
CA PRO A 23 22.98 12.85 21.50
C PRO A 23 21.83 13.85 21.32
N ARG A 24 21.41 14.00 20.06
CA ARG A 24 20.25 14.81 19.69
C ARG A 24 18.99 14.32 20.39
N SER A 25 18.20 15.24 20.95
CA SER A 25 16.89 14.90 21.50
C SER A 25 15.98 14.35 20.39
N LYS A 26 15.13 13.38 20.72
CA LYS A 26 14.22 12.76 19.73
C LYS A 26 13.04 13.67 19.35
N HIS A 27 12.71 14.64 20.21
CA HIS A 27 11.60 15.58 20.01
C HIS A 27 12.16 16.99 20.12
N TYR A 28 12.06 17.76 19.04
CA TYR A 28 12.51 19.14 18.93
C TYR A 28 11.29 20.05 18.92
N THR A 29 11.19 20.98 19.86
CA THR A 29 10.37 22.17 19.68
C THR A 29 11.30 23.37 19.57
N TRP A 30 10.84 24.45 18.92
CA TRP A 30 11.64 25.65 18.63
C TRP A 30 12.24 26.33 19.87
N GLU A 31 11.69 26.03 21.04
CA GLU A 31 12.10 26.49 22.37
C GLU A 31 13.34 25.77 22.93
N TRP A 32 13.73 24.59 22.42
CA TRP A 32 14.86 23.81 22.97
C TRP A 32 16.13 23.84 22.12
N ILE A 33 16.19 24.67 21.08
CA ILE A 33 17.41 24.81 20.27
C ILE A 33 18.52 25.43 21.15
N GLY A 34 19.57 24.65 21.43
CA GLY A 34 20.70 25.06 22.26
C GLY A 34 20.64 24.61 23.73
N TYR A 35 19.59 23.89 24.14
CA TYR A 35 19.51 23.30 25.48
C TYR A 35 19.99 21.83 25.47
N LEU A 36 20.69 21.45 26.55
CA LEU A 36 21.00 20.06 26.88
C LEU A 36 19.70 19.22 26.93
N PRO A 37 19.72 17.95 26.48
CA PRO A 37 18.52 17.11 26.48
C PRO A 37 17.97 16.93 27.91
N GLY A 38 16.94 17.70 28.24
CA GLY A 38 16.17 17.63 29.49
C GLY A 38 15.07 16.57 29.46
N PRO A 39 14.21 16.49 30.51
CA PRO A 39 13.05 15.62 30.49
C PRO A 39 12.14 16.01 29.32
N THR A 40 12.20 15.21 28.26
CA THR A 40 11.52 15.49 26.99
C THR A 40 10.01 15.50 27.22
N GLU A 41 9.31 16.48 26.65
CA GLU A 41 7.84 16.48 26.63
C GLU A 41 7.34 15.14 26.06
N ARG A 42 6.22 14.63 26.59
CA ARG A 42 5.61 13.41 26.03
C ARG A 42 5.20 13.71 24.58
N PRO A 43 5.40 12.76 23.65
CA PRO A 43 5.06 13.00 22.25
C PRO A 43 3.58 13.35 22.11
N TYR A 44 3.29 14.29 21.22
CA TYR A 44 1.92 14.58 20.82
C TYR A 44 1.28 13.31 20.21
N LEU A 45 -0.05 13.25 20.16
CA LEU A 45 -0.77 12.10 19.58
C LEU A 45 -0.30 11.78 18.15
N THR A 46 0.04 12.82 17.39
CA THR A 46 0.56 12.74 16.02
C THR A 46 2.00 12.22 15.93
N GLU A 47 2.75 12.27 17.02
CA GLU A 47 4.16 11.85 17.13
C GLU A 47 4.32 10.52 17.85
N ALA A 48 3.29 10.09 18.58
CA ALA A 48 3.33 8.89 19.43
C ALA A 48 3.34 7.56 18.65
N GLY A 49 3.37 7.63 17.31
CA GLY A 49 3.59 6.49 16.43
C GLY A 49 2.32 5.71 16.06
N PRO A 50 2.50 4.61 15.30
CA PRO A 50 1.41 3.88 14.69
C PRO A 50 0.55 3.11 15.72
N ASP A 51 1.15 2.62 16.79
CA ASP A 51 0.43 1.87 17.84
C ASP A 51 -0.60 2.76 18.57
N VAL A 52 -0.27 4.03 18.79
CA VAL A 52 -1.18 5.00 19.42
C VAL A 52 -2.30 5.38 18.45
N PHE A 53 -1.99 5.52 17.16
CA PHE A 53 -3.01 5.73 16.14
C PHE A 53 -4.02 4.57 16.10
N ASP A 54 -3.57 3.33 16.20
CA ASP A 54 -4.44 2.14 16.23
C ASP A 54 -5.39 2.15 17.46
N ILE A 55 -4.91 2.62 18.61
CA ILE A 55 -5.75 2.79 19.81
C ILE A 55 -6.85 3.82 19.56
N VAL A 56 -6.51 4.96 18.94
CA VAL A 56 -7.47 6.01 18.59
C VAL A 56 -8.54 5.50 17.62
N ILE A 57 -8.15 4.72 16.60
CA ILE A 57 -9.09 4.11 15.65
C ILE A 57 -10.06 3.17 16.38
N LYS A 58 -9.55 2.30 17.26
CA LYS A 58 -10.40 1.39 18.06
C LYS A 58 -11.35 2.15 18.98
N LEU A 59 -10.88 3.24 19.61
CA LEU A 59 -11.71 4.10 20.45
C LEU A 59 -12.82 4.78 19.64
N ARG A 60 -12.49 5.33 18.46
CA ARG A 60 -13.46 5.91 17.53
C ARG A 60 -14.51 4.88 17.14
N GLN A 61 -14.12 3.67 16.74
CA GLN A 61 -15.06 2.61 16.36
C GLN A 61 -16.01 2.23 17.51
N ARG A 62 -15.50 2.13 18.74
CA ARG A 62 -16.32 1.87 19.93
C ARG A 62 -17.29 3.02 20.20
N ALA A 63 -16.82 4.27 20.14
CA ALA A 63 -17.67 5.44 20.33
C ALA A 63 -18.78 5.49 19.27
N SER A 64 -18.45 5.24 18.00
CA SER A 64 -19.43 5.17 16.91
C SER A 64 -20.46 4.05 17.12
N ALA A 65 -20.05 2.88 17.60
CA ALA A 65 -20.98 1.78 17.90
C ALA A 65 -21.96 2.10 19.04
N ILE A 66 -21.54 2.91 20.02
CA ILE A 66 -22.41 3.38 21.12
C ILE A 66 -23.40 4.44 20.63
N LEU A 67 -22.93 5.39 19.81
CA LEU A 67 -23.73 6.52 19.34
C LEU A 67 -24.71 6.13 18.22
N CYS A 68 -24.34 5.16 17.37
CA CYS A 68 -25.15 4.71 16.24
C CYS A 68 -25.47 3.22 16.38
N SER A 69 -26.66 2.91 16.93
CA SER A 69 -27.12 1.52 17.16
C SER A 69 -27.22 0.66 15.88
N GLU A 70 -27.24 1.27 14.69
CA GLU A 70 -27.28 0.56 13.40
C GLU A 70 -25.89 0.30 12.80
N SER A 71 -24.82 0.92 13.33
CA SER A 71 -23.46 0.76 12.81
C SER A 71 -22.83 -0.53 13.32
N LYS A 72 -23.08 -1.65 12.63
CA LYS A 72 -22.33 -2.89 12.82
C LYS A 72 -20.92 -2.71 12.25
N SER A 73 -19.99 -2.19 13.06
CA SER A 73 -18.58 -2.12 12.68
C SER A 73 -18.01 -3.55 12.58
N ALA A 74 -17.50 -3.91 11.40
CA ALA A 74 -16.87 -5.21 11.18
C ALA A 74 -15.64 -5.37 12.11
N PRO A 75 -15.36 -6.60 12.60
CA PRO A 75 -14.18 -6.84 13.42
C PRO A 75 -12.90 -6.55 12.62
N LEU A 76 -11.91 -5.92 13.27
CA LEU A 76 -10.66 -5.56 12.62
C LEU A 76 -9.84 -6.81 12.30
N VAL A 77 -9.48 -6.97 11.03
CA VAL A 77 -8.57 -7.99 10.53
C VAL A 77 -7.19 -7.37 10.40
N THR A 78 -6.40 -7.42 11.47
CA THR A 78 -5.04 -6.84 11.49
C THR A 78 -4.06 -7.73 10.73
N VAL A 79 -3.38 -7.15 9.74
CA VAL A 79 -2.42 -7.84 8.87
C VAL A 79 -1.10 -7.07 8.83
N LYS A 80 0.02 -7.78 8.76
CA LYS A 80 1.35 -7.18 8.55
C LYS A 80 1.49 -6.66 7.12
N SER A 81 2.17 -5.54 6.93
CA SER A 81 2.35 -4.90 5.62
C SER A 81 2.93 -5.84 4.54
N ASN A 82 3.93 -6.64 4.88
CA ASN A 82 4.54 -7.62 3.96
C ASN A 82 3.58 -8.75 3.54
N ILE A 83 2.73 -9.21 4.46
CA ILE A 83 1.70 -10.21 4.18
C ILE A 83 0.67 -9.59 3.22
N LEU A 84 0.22 -8.36 3.50
CA LEU A 84 -0.70 -7.65 2.62
C LEU A 84 -0.14 -7.52 1.20
N VAL A 85 1.12 -7.08 1.06
CA VAL A 85 1.81 -6.98 -0.24
C VAL A 85 1.81 -8.31 -0.99
N LYS A 86 2.12 -9.42 -0.32
CA LYS A 86 2.06 -10.77 -0.92
C LYS A 86 0.65 -11.08 -1.43
N HIS A 87 -0.38 -10.84 -0.62
CA HIS A 87 -1.76 -11.10 -1.00
C HIS A 87 -2.23 -10.19 -2.15
N THR A 88 -1.79 -8.94 -2.20
CA THR A 88 -2.07 -8.01 -3.29
C THR A 88 -1.44 -8.49 -4.60
N LEU A 89 -0.18 -8.93 -4.57
CA LEU A 89 0.52 -9.47 -5.76
C LEU A 89 -0.16 -10.74 -6.29
N LEU A 90 -0.61 -11.63 -5.39
CA LEU A 90 -1.37 -12.82 -5.77
C LEU A 90 -2.73 -12.47 -6.39
N MET A 91 -3.45 -11.52 -5.81
CA MET A 91 -4.71 -11.03 -6.35
C MET A 91 -4.54 -10.42 -7.75
N LEU A 92 -3.47 -9.65 -8.00
CA LEU A 92 -3.19 -9.07 -9.32
C LEU A 92 -3.04 -10.11 -10.44
N ILE A 93 -2.60 -11.32 -10.10
CA ILE A 93 -2.50 -12.44 -11.06
C ILE A 93 -3.72 -13.36 -11.03
N GLY A 94 -4.83 -12.92 -10.43
CA GLY A 94 -6.11 -13.63 -10.42
C GLY A 94 -6.24 -14.71 -9.33
N VAL A 95 -5.33 -14.76 -8.35
CA VAL A 95 -5.41 -15.73 -7.25
C VAL A 95 -6.20 -15.13 -6.09
N SER A 96 -7.33 -15.76 -5.75
CA SER A 96 -8.14 -15.35 -4.61
C SER A 96 -7.51 -15.72 -3.27
N SER A 97 -7.80 -14.92 -2.25
CA SER A 97 -7.31 -15.16 -0.89
C SER A 97 -8.30 -14.64 0.15
N ASN A 98 -8.08 -14.97 1.42
CA ASN A 98 -8.97 -14.54 2.51
C ASN A 98 -9.05 -13.01 2.65
N LEU A 99 -8.00 -12.27 2.25
CA LEU A 99 -7.99 -10.81 2.28
C LEU A 99 -8.64 -10.19 1.03
N PHE A 100 -8.57 -10.92 -0.08
CA PHE A 100 -9.10 -10.51 -1.39
C PHE A 100 -9.94 -11.63 -1.99
N PRO A 101 -11.15 -11.88 -1.48
CA PRO A 101 -12.04 -12.88 -2.05
C PRO A 101 -12.50 -12.46 -3.46
N PHE A 102 -12.65 -13.45 -4.36
CA PHE A 102 -13.24 -13.24 -5.68
C PHE A 102 -14.72 -13.61 -5.64
N CYS A 103 -15.60 -12.62 -5.86
CA CYS A 103 -17.03 -12.83 -5.96
C CYS A 103 -17.39 -13.30 -7.37
N GLN A 104 -17.85 -14.54 -7.49
CA GLN A 104 -18.24 -15.12 -8.78
C GLN A 104 -19.48 -14.44 -9.39
N GLU A 105 -20.42 -13.97 -8.56
CA GLU A 105 -21.65 -13.33 -9.05
C GLU A 105 -21.37 -11.99 -9.72
N THR A 106 -20.49 -11.18 -9.12
CA THR A 106 -20.11 -9.86 -9.64
C THR A 106 -18.87 -9.89 -10.54
N GLN A 107 -18.21 -11.05 -10.64
CA GLN A 107 -16.92 -11.25 -11.33
C GLN A 107 -15.89 -10.19 -10.90
N ARG A 108 -15.77 -9.95 -9.59
CA ARG A 108 -14.93 -8.90 -8.99
C ARG A 108 -14.21 -9.40 -7.76
N PHE A 109 -12.98 -8.91 -7.57
CA PHE A 109 -12.34 -8.98 -6.27
C PHE A 109 -12.96 -7.98 -5.30
N GLN A 110 -12.99 -8.34 -4.04
CA GLN A 110 -13.43 -7.48 -2.94
C GLN A 110 -12.35 -7.44 -1.88
N ILE A 111 -12.36 -6.39 -1.06
CA ILE A 111 -11.49 -6.29 0.11
C ILE A 111 -12.29 -6.83 1.29
N VAL A 112 -11.67 -7.68 2.12
CA VAL A 112 -12.33 -8.17 3.34
C VAL A 112 -12.70 -7.00 4.26
N ASP A 113 -13.91 -7.06 4.81
CA ASP A 113 -14.38 -6.04 5.74
C ASP A 113 -13.47 -5.95 6.98
N GLY A 114 -13.20 -4.73 7.43
CA GLY A 114 -12.37 -4.49 8.60
C GLY A 114 -10.87 -4.73 8.38
N LEU A 115 -10.39 -4.87 7.14
CA LEU A 115 -8.96 -4.97 6.84
C LEU A 115 -8.19 -3.80 7.46
N HIS A 116 -7.14 -4.11 8.23
CA HIS A 116 -6.37 -3.12 8.95
C HIS A 116 -4.88 -3.44 8.95
N VAL A 117 -4.06 -2.40 8.79
CA VAL A 117 -2.60 -2.42 8.93
C VAL A 117 -2.23 -1.37 9.98
N ASN A 118 -1.28 -1.69 10.86
CA ASN A 118 -0.84 -0.82 11.94
C ASN A 118 -0.46 0.57 11.41
N GLY A 119 -1.01 1.62 12.02
CA GLY A 119 -0.76 3.02 11.66
C GLY A 119 -1.54 3.52 10.44
N ILE A 120 -2.46 2.72 9.87
CA ILE A 120 -3.27 3.10 8.71
C ILE A 120 -4.74 2.84 9.00
N SER A 121 -5.60 3.85 8.77
CA SER A 121 -7.04 3.66 8.92
C SER A 121 -7.57 2.70 7.84
N SER A 122 -8.58 1.90 8.21
CA SER A 122 -9.18 0.92 7.28
C SER A 122 -9.70 1.60 6.00
N GLU A 123 -10.36 2.76 6.13
CA GLU A 123 -10.90 3.55 5.01
C GLU A 123 -9.80 4.02 4.04
N MET A 124 -8.67 4.52 4.56
CA MET A 124 -7.54 4.92 3.71
C MET A 124 -6.94 3.71 3.00
N LEU A 125 -6.82 2.59 3.71
CA LEU A 125 -6.29 1.36 3.16
C LEU A 125 -7.18 0.80 2.05
N THR A 126 -8.50 0.78 2.24
CA THR A 126 -9.46 0.33 1.22
C THR A 126 -9.41 1.24 -0.01
N ASN A 127 -9.38 2.57 0.20
CA ASN A 127 -9.27 3.52 -0.90
C ASN A 127 -7.96 3.33 -1.68
N PHE A 128 -6.85 3.10 -0.98
CA PHE A 128 -5.56 2.85 -1.61
C PHE A 128 -5.54 1.54 -2.41
N LEU A 129 -6.15 0.47 -1.88
CA LEU A 129 -6.18 -0.85 -2.50
C LEU A 129 -7.20 -0.96 -3.65
N SER A 130 -8.16 -0.04 -3.74
CA SER A 130 -9.22 -0.06 -4.77
C SER A 130 -8.67 -0.18 -6.20
N GLU A 131 -7.63 0.58 -6.54
CA GLU A 131 -6.99 0.52 -7.86
C GLU A 131 -6.36 -0.85 -8.15
N PHE A 132 -5.77 -1.50 -7.14
CA PHE A 132 -5.22 -2.85 -7.28
C PHE A 132 -6.33 -3.87 -7.49
N VAL A 133 -7.44 -3.73 -6.75
CA VAL A 133 -8.62 -4.60 -6.84
C VAL A 133 -9.27 -4.49 -8.21
N GLU A 134 -9.40 -3.28 -8.75
CA GLU A 134 -9.87 -3.06 -10.13
C GLU A 134 -8.94 -3.75 -11.13
N CYS A 135 -7.63 -3.57 -11.01
CA CYS A 135 -6.68 -4.20 -11.91
C CYS A 135 -6.73 -5.73 -11.84
N GLY A 136 -6.77 -6.33 -10.64
CA GLY A 136 -6.88 -7.78 -10.46
C GLY A 136 -8.20 -8.33 -11.01
N THR A 137 -9.28 -7.54 -10.90
CA THR A 137 -10.59 -7.86 -11.49
C THR A 137 -10.49 -7.90 -13.01
N PHE A 138 -9.94 -6.86 -13.63
CA PHE A 138 -9.74 -6.80 -15.08
C PHE A 138 -8.84 -7.92 -15.58
N PHE A 139 -7.76 -8.22 -14.86
CA PHE A 139 -6.89 -9.35 -15.16
C PHE A 139 -7.69 -10.67 -15.18
N SER A 140 -8.51 -10.92 -14.16
CA SER A 140 -9.30 -12.16 -14.03
C SER A 140 -10.33 -12.29 -15.15
N ARG A 141 -11.02 -11.20 -15.49
CA ARG A 141 -11.99 -11.18 -16.60
C ARG A 141 -11.31 -11.39 -17.96
N LEU A 142 -10.17 -10.74 -18.20
CA LEU A 142 -9.36 -10.95 -19.40
C LEU A 142 -8.86 -12.40 -19.49
N SER A 143 -8.45 -12.97 -18.37
CA SER A 143 -8.04 -14.38 -18.28
C SER A 143 -9.18 -15.29 -18.72
N SER A 144 -10.36 -15.15 -18.10
CA SER A 144 -11.58 -15.91 -18.46
C SER A 144 -11.99 -15.69 -19.92
N PHE A 145 -11.98 -14.45 -20.41
CA PHE A 145 -12.28 -14.12 -21.80
C PHE A 145 -11.34 -14.81 -22.80
N SER A 146 -10.06 -14.93 -22.43
CA SER A 146 -9.03 -15.49 -23.30
C SER A 146 -8.88 -17.01 -23.19
N GLN A 147 -9.68 -17.68 -22.34
CA GLN A 147 -9.64 -19.15 -22.24
C GLN A 147 -10.07 -19.80 -23.56
N PRO A 148 -9.41 -20.89 -23.98
CA PRO A 148 -9.84 -21.62 -25.17
C PRO A 148 -11.22 -22.24 -24.89
N PRO A 149 -12.14 -22.23 -25.88
CA PRO A 149 -13.39 -22.96 -25.74
C PRO A 149 -13.10 -24.43 -25.50
N VAL A 150 -13.96 -25.06 -24.70
CA VAL A 150 -13.95 -26.51 -24.53
C VAL A 150 -14.09 -27.16 -25.91
N LEU A 151 -13.25 -28.16 -26.19
CA LEU A 151 -13.10 -28.85 -27.49
C LEU A 151 -14.40 -29.43 -28.09
N ASN A 152 -15.50 -29.45 -27.33
CA ASN A 152 -16.82 -29.93 -27.73
C ASN A 152 -17.82 -28.81 -28.05
N SER A 153 -17.43 -27.53 -28.00
CA SER A 153 -18.30 -26.45 -28.47
C SER A 153 -18.18 -26.33 -29.98
N PHE A 154 -19.32 -26.26 -30.67
CA PHE A 154 -19.39 -25.84 -32.07
C PHE A 154 -18.82 -24.42 -32.15
N TYR A 155 -17.51 -24.31 -32.38
CA TYR A 155 -16.80 -23.04 -32.32
C TYR A 155 -17.26 -22.14 -33.47
N THR A 156 -18.08 -21.15 -33.13
CA THR A 156 -18.62 -20.15 -34.07
C THR A 156 -17.71 -18.94 -34.27
N ALA A 157 -16.63 -18.81 -33.49
CA ALA A 157 -15.72 -17.69 -33.59
C ALA A 157 -14.62 -17.94 -34.64
N GLY A 158 -14.29 -16.92 -35.43
CA GLY A 158 -13.30 -17.03 -36.51
C GLY A 158 -11.86 -17.22 -36.01
N LEU A 159 -10.97 -17.72 -36.88
CA LEU A 159 -9.54 -17.93 -36.60
C LEU A 159 -8.83 -16.66 -36.10
N ILE A 160 -9.26 -15.48 -36.56
CA ILE A 160 -8.75 -14.17 -36.12
C ILE A 160 -8.98 -13.99 -34.61
N PHE A 161 -10.18 -14.34 -34.11
CA PHE A 161 -10.51 -14.25 -32.69
C PHE A 161 -9.67 -15.21 -31.84
N GLN A 162 -9.37 -16.39 -32.37
CA GLN A 162 -8.48 -17.36 -31.70
C GLN A 162 -7.04 -16.84 -31.61
N ALA A 163 -6.53 -16.24 -32.69
CA ALA A 163 -5.21 -15.61 -32.68
C ALA A 163 -5.14 -14.44 -31.69
N PHE A 164 -6.20 -13.62 -31.64
CA PHE A 164 -6.32 -12.50 -30.72
C PHE A 164 -6.34 -12.93 -29.25
N THR A 165 -7.20 -13.89 -28.86
CA THR A 165 -7.26 -14.42 -27.49
C THR A 165 -5.94 -15.08 -27.08
N ARG A 166 -5.24 -15.73 -28.02
CA ARG A 166 -3.87 -16.24 -27.78
C ARG A 166 -2.87 -15.11 -27.49
N ALA A 167 -2.94 -13.99 -28.20
CA ALA A 167 -2.09 -12.83 -27.94
C ALA A 167 -2.36 -12.25 -26.53
N ILE A 168 -3.63 -12.16 -26.12
CA ILE A 168 -4.02 -11.73 -24.77
C ILE A 168 -3.41 -12.66 -23.72
N ARG A 169 -3.55 -13.99 -23.86
CA ARG A 169 -2.93 -14.94 -22.91
C ARG A 169 -1.42 -14.74 -22.79
N LYS A 170 -0.74 -14.49 -23.91
CA LYS A 170 0.70 -14.22 -23.89
C LYS A 170 1.02 -12.92 -23.15
N PHE A 171 0.24 -11.86 -23.38
CA PHE A 171 0.37 -10.59 -22.66
C PHE A 171 0.14 -10.76 -21.15
N LEU A 172 -0.95 -11.44 -20.74
CA LEU A 172 -1.24 -11.73 -19.34
C LEU A 172 -0.12 -12.56 -18.69
N SER A 173 0.44 -13.54 -19.40
CA SER A 173 1.58 -14.33 -18.92
C SER A 173 2.83 -13.47 -18.67
N HIS A 174 3.11 -12.48 -19.52
CA HIS A 174 4.22 -11.54 -19.29
C HIS A 174 3.96 -10.66 -18.06
N PHE A 175 2.72 -10.18 -17.89
CA PHE A 175 2.32 -9.44 -16.70
C PHE A 175 2.49 -10.29 -15.44
N THR A 176 1.99 -11.53 -15.42
CA THR A 176 2.18 -12.47 -14.31
C THR A 176 3.66 -12.68 -13.99
N ALA A 177 4.50 -12.89 -15.00
CA ALA A 177 5.95 -13.05 -14.80
C ALA A 177 6.61 -11.79 -14.22
N ALA A 178 6.15 -10.59 -14.60
CA ALA A 178 6.63 -9.34 -14.03
C ALA A 178 6.22 -9.18 -12.55
N VAL A 179 4.95 -9.49 -12.24
CA VAL A 179 4.42 -9.41 -10.87
C VAL A 179 5.13 -10.41 -9.93
N LEU A 180 5.39 -11.64 -10.39
CA LEU A 180 6.08 -12.66 -9.59
C LEU A 180 7.56 -12.34 -9.29
N LYS A 181 8.18 -11.42 -10.03
CA LYS A 181 9.56 -10.96 -9.76
C LYS A 181 9.63 -9.91 -8.66
N ILE A 182 8.50 -9.35 -8.23
CA ILE A 182 8.48 -8.27 -7.25
C ILE A 182 8.71 -8.82 -5.84
N PRO A 183 9.67 -8.28 -5.07
CA PRO A 183 9.93 -8.73 -3.71
C PRO A 183 8.78 -8.34 -2.78
N HIS A 184 8.36 -9.26 -1.92
CA HIS A 184 7.28 -9.03 -0.93
C HIS A 184 7.68 -8.11 0.24
N SER A 185 8.95 -7.75 0.34
CA SER A 185 9.47 -6.77 1.32
C SER A 185 9.27 -5.32 0.89
N LEU A 186 8.87 -5.08 -0.36
CA LEU A 186 8.65 -3.73 -0.88
C LEU A 186 7.44 -3.09 -0.17
N PRO A 187 7.55 -1.84 0.33
CA PRO A 187 6.41 -1.16 0.93
C PRO A 187 5.31 -0.92 -0.10
N LEU A 188 4.06 -0.95 0.37
CA LEU A 188 2.86 -0.92 -0.47
C LEU A 188 2.77 0.32 -1.38
N LEU A 189 3.25 1.48 -0.91
CA LEU A 189 3.30 2.70 -1.71
C LEU A 189 4.29 2.57 -2.89
N ASN A 190 5.48 2.05 -2.64
CA ASN A 190 6.48 1.83 -3.70
C ASN A 190 6.01 0.78 -4.69
N LEU A 191 5.27 -0.24 -4.22
CA LEU A 191 4.62 -1.23 -5.08
C LEU A 191 3.66 -0.55 -6.07
N LYS A 192 2.83 0.40 -5.61
CA LYS A 192 1.91 1.14 -6.47
C LYS A 192 2.65 1.93 -7.54
N VAL A 193 3.69 2.67 -7.16
CA VAL A 193 4.51 3.44 -8.11
C VAL A 193 5.16 2.53 -9.15
N TYR A 194 5.69 1.39 -8.71
CA TYR A 194 6.33 0.41 -9.60
C TYR A 194 5.35 -0.19 -10.62
N LEU A 195 4.13 -0.51 -10.17
CA LEU A 195 3.12 -1.19 -10.99
C LEU A 195 2.22 -0.26 -11.80
N LEU A 196 2.22 1.05 -11.53
CA LEU A 196 1.28 2.02 -12.11
C LEU A 196 1.11 1.84 -13.62
N LYS A 197 2.22 1.87 -14.37
CA LYS A 197 2.20 1.72 -15.84
C LYS A 197 1.68 0.35 -16.29
N ALA A 198 2.02 -0.71 -15.57
CA ALA A 198 1.58 -2.07 -15.92
C ALA A 198 0.08 -2.25 -15.66
N MET A 199 -0.44 -1.66 -14.58
CA MET A 199 -1.87 -1.65 -14.27
C MET A 199 -2.67 -0.85 -15.30
N GLU A 200 -2.15 0.28 -15.78
CA GLU A 200 -2.76 1.05 -16.88
C GLU A 200 -2.85 0.23 -18.17
N GLN A 201 -1.82 -0.55 -18.51
CA GLN A 201 -1.86 -1.43 -19.68
C GLN A 201 -2.95 -2.50 -19.55
N ILE A 202 -3.11 -3.11 -18.37
CA ILE A 202 -4.19 -4.07 -18.11
C ILE A 202 -5.55 -3.39 -18.29
N ARG A 203 -5.73 -2.18 -17.73
CA ARG A 203 -6.98 -1.41 -17.87
C ARG A 203 -7.28 -1.12 -19.34
N TYR A 204 -6.30 -0.67 -20.12
CA TYR A 204 -6.47 -0.40 -21.55
C TYR A 204 -6.91 -1.64 -22.33
N VAL A 205 -6.24 -2.77 -22.12
CA VAL A 205 -6.60 -4.05 -22.78
C VAL A 205 -7.99 -4.51 -22.35
N ALA A 206 -8.35 -4.35 -21.08
CA ALA A 206 -9.68 -4.67 -20.58
C ALA A 206 -10.76 -3.78 -21.22
N THR A 207 -10.49 -2.49 -21.42
CA THR A 207 -11.38 -1.59 -22.15
C THR A 207 -11.55 -2.03 -23.60
N LEU A 208 -10.46 -2.36 -24.30
CA LEU A 208 -10.49 -2.87 -25.67
C LEU A 208 -11.34 -4.14 -25.80
N CYS A 209 -11.26 -5.04 -24.81
CA CYS A 209 -11.98 -6.30 -24.80
C CYS A 209 -13.39 -6.21 -24.18
N ARG A 210 -13.84 -5.01 -23.76
CA ARG A 210 -15.09 -4.81 -23.00
C ARG A 210 -15.18 -5.67 -21.71
N CYS A 211 -14.04 -5.92 -21.07
CA CYS A 211 -13.93 -6.59 -19.78
C CYS A 211 -13.84 -5.63 -18.59
N HIS A 212 -13.91 -4.32 -18.84
CA HIS A 212 -13.97 -3.27 -17.82
C HIS A 212 -15.39 -3.01 -17.34
N ASP A 213 -15.53 -2.31 -16.22
CA ASP A 213 -16.82 -1.86 -15.74
C ASP A 213 -17.23 -0.57 -16.46
N ASN A 214 -18.48 -0.50 -16.93
CA ASN A 214 -19.06 0.73 -17.43
C ASN A 214 -19.40 1.61 -16.21
N SER A 215 -18.42 2.36 -15.73
CA SER A 215 -18.65 3.46 -14.79
C SER A 215 -19.44 4.58 -15.46
#